data_AF-A0A1B2ESN4-F1
#
_entry.id   AF-A0A1B2ESN4-F1
#
_cell.length_a   1.000
_cell.length_b   1.000
_cell.length_c   1.000
_cell.angle_alpha   90.00
_cell.angle_beta   90.00
_cell.angle_gamma   90.00
#
_symmetry.space_group_name_H-M   'P 1'
#
loop_
_entity.id
_entity.type
_entity.pdbx_description
1 polymer ?
#
loop_
_entity_poly.entity_id
_entity_poly.type
_entity_poly.pdbx_seq_one_letter_code
_entity_poly.pdbx_strand_id
1 'polypeptide(L)' 'MSSSQRKLTTEQVLEARWRYATGEREFSRFARDYGVTRGAIKSAVMGETFKELPMPPKRALSDHPFPYG' A
#
# COMPACT_ATOMS: atom_id res chain seq x y z
N MET A 1 5.83 -11.20 22.95
CA MET A 1 5.15 -9.94 22.57
C MET A 1 4.24 -10.22 21.39
N SER A 2 2.98 -10.54 21.65
CA SER A 2 2.01 -10.92 20.63
C SER A 2 1.36 -9.64 20.09
N SER A 3 1.90 -9.08 19.00
CA SER A 3 1.25 -7.96 18.33
C SER A 3 -0.04 -8.47 17.71
N SER A 4 -1.18 -8.07 18.28
CA SER A 4 -2.45 -8.13 17.56
C SER A 4 -2.31 -7.21 16.36
N GLN A 5 -1.91 -7.77 15.21
CA GLN A 5 -2.01 -7.10 13.92
C GLN A 5 -3.48 -6.72 13.75
N ARG A 6 -3.82 -5.44 13.99
CA ARG A 6 -5.03 -4.88 13.40
C ARG A 6 -4.86 -5.05 11.89
N LYS A 7 -5.61 -6.00 11.34
CA LYS A 7 -5.56 -6.36 9.92
C LYS A 7 -5.97 -5.13 9.12
N LEU A 8 -5.16 -4.75 8.14
CA LEU A 8 -5.58 -3.78 7.12
C LEU A 8 -6.90 -4.25 6.51
N THR A 9 -7.86 -3.34 6.42
CA THR A 9 -9.14 -3.58 5.75
C THR A 9 -9.02 -3.29 4.26
N THR A 10 -9.89 -3.89 3.46
CA THR A 10 -9.95 -3.67 2.01
C THR A 10 -10.11 -2.19 1.68
N GLU A 11 -10.95 -1.46 2.41
CA GLU A 11 -11.18 -0.03 2.22
C GLU A 11 -9.91 0.79 2.48
N GLN A 12 -9.18 0.49 3.56
CA GLN A 12 -7.92 1.16 3.87
C GLN A 12 -6.85 0.92 2.80
N VAL A 13 -6.81 -0.28 2.21
CA VAL A 13 -5.88 -0.58 1.13
C VAL A 13 -6.23 0.20 -0.14
N LEU A 14 -7.52 0.25 -0.52
CA LEU A 14 -7.97 1.04 -1.66
C LEU A 14 -7.66 2.53 -1.47
N GLU A 15 -7.92 3.06 -0.29
CA GLU A 15 -7.63 4.45 0.04
C GLU A 15 -6.13 4.74 0.01
N ALA A 16 -5.31 3.88 0.61
CA ALA A 16 -3.85 4.03 0.61
C ALA A 16 -3.28 3.96 -0.81
N ARG A 17 -3.80 3.07 -1.66
CA ARG A 17 -3.45 2.98 -3.09
C ARG A 17 -3.84 4.25 -3.85
N TRP A 18 -5.02 4.79 -3.57
CA TRP A 18 -5.47 6.05 -4.17
C TRP A 18 -4.59 7.23 -3.75
N ARG A 19 -4.32 7.39 -2.45
CA ARG A 19 -3.41 8.43 -1.92
C ARG A 19 -1.99 8.31 -2.50
N TYR A 20 -1.49 7.08 -2.65
CA TYR A 20 -0.20 6.83 -3.31
C TYR A 20 -0.21 7.25 -4.77
N ALA A 21 -1.30 6.94 -5.50
CA ALA A 21 -1.47 7.32 -6.89
C ALA A 21 -1.57 8.84 -7.09
N THR A 22 -2.14 9.57 -6.13
CA THR A 22 -2.22 11.04 -6.16
C THR A 22 -0.92 11.74 -5.76
N GLY A 23 0.12 10.98 -5.37
CA GLY A 23 1.47 11.49 -5.12
C GLY A 23 1.89 11.48 -3.66
N GLU A 24 1.04 11.06 -2.73
CA GLU A 24 1.41 10.94 -1.32
C GLU A 24 2.21 9.64 -1.10
N ARG A 25 3.54 9.76 -0.98
CA ARG A 25 4.47 8.60 -0.88
C ARG A 25 4.95 8.31 0.55
N GLU A 26 4.37 8.97 1.54
CA GLU A 26 4.75 8.88 2.95
C GLU A 26 4.12 7.64 3.63
N PHE A 27 4.70 6.46 3.42
CA PHE A 27 4.22 5.21 4.05
C PHE A 27 4.21 5.25 5.58
N SER A 28 5.09 6.04 6.20
CA SER A 28 5.13 6.23 7.66
C SER A 28 3.89 6.96 8.17
N ARG A 29 3.33 7.87 7.36
CA ARG A 29 2.09 8.58 7.67
C ARG A 29 0.90 7.64 7.58
N PHE A 30 0.79 6.87 6.48
CA PHE A 30 -0.26 5.88 6.33
C PHE A 30 -0.25 4.82 7.44
N ALA A 31 0.95 4.37 7.82
CA ALA A 31 1.12 3.44 8.93
C ALA A 31 0.57 4.00 10.26
N ARG A 32 0.83 5.27 10.55
CA ARG A 32 0.28 5.95 11.74
C ARG A 32 -1.23 6.13 11.65
N ASP A 33 -1.73 6.57 10.50
CA ASP A 33 -3.15 6.83 10.28
C ASP A 33 -4.00 5.56 10.40
N TYR A 34 -3.49 4.42 9.90
CA TYR A 34 -4.19 3.14 9.94
C TYR A 34 -3.81 2.26 11.13
N GLY A 35 -2.86 2.69 11.97
CA GLY A 35 -2.41 1.94 13.15
C GLY A 35 -1.71 0.61 12.80
N VAL A 36 -1.00 0.57 11.66
CA VAL A 36 -0.30 -0.61 11.15
C VAL A 36 1.19 -0.35 11.01
N THR A 37 1.96 -1.40 10.72
CA THR A 37 3.39 -1.25 10.48
C THR A 37 3.63 -0.66 9.09
N ARG A 38 4.74 0.08 8.96
CA ARG A 38 5.20 0.62 7.66
C ARG A 38 5.39 -0.48 6.61
N GLY A 39 5.83 -1.66 7.02
CA GLY A 39 5.98 -2.82 6.12
C GLY A 39 4.65 -3.30 5.57
N ALA A 40 3.64 -3.46 6.44
CA ALA A 40 2.32 -3.94 6.05
C ALA A 40 1.64 -2.99 5.04
N ILE A 41 1.71 -1.68 5.28
CA ILE A 41 1.11 -0.70 4.37
C ILE A 41 1.86 -0.63 3.04
N LYS A 42 3.19 -0.74 3.04
CA LYS A 42 3.98 -0.79 1.81
C LYS A 42 3.56 -1.97 0.95
N SER A 43 3.52 -3.18 1.51
CA SER A 43 3.12 -4.38 0.77
C SER A 43 1.68 -4.29 0.25
N ALA A 44 0.76 -3.68 1.01
CA ALA A 44 -0.62 -3.49 0.58
C ALA A 44 -0.77 -2.46 -0.57
N VAL A 45 -0.05 -1.33 -0.48
CA VAL A 45 -0.04 -0.28 -1.51
C VAL A 45 0.62 -0.76 -2.80
N MET A 46 1.73 -1.49 -2.68
CA MET A 46 2.48 -2.04 -3.82
C MET A 46 1.79 -3.27 -4.46
N GLY A 47 0.72 -3.79 -3.85
CA GLY A 47 -0.01 -4.96 -4.36
C GLY A 47 0.67 -6.31 -4.13
N GLU A 48 1.67 -6.37 -3.25
CA GLU A 48 2.25 -7.64 -2.78
C GLU A 48 1.21 -8.44 -1.97
N THR A 49 0.34 -7.73 -1.26
CA THR A 49 -0.86 -8.23 -0.57
C THR A 49 -2.14 -7.62 -1.17
N PHE A 50 -3.31 -8.20 -0.85
CA PHE A 50 -4.61 -7.78 -1.40
C PHE A 50 -4.62 -7.78 -2.94
N LYS A 51 -4.32 -8.94 -3.53
CA LYS A 51 -4.15 -9.11 -4.98
C LYS A 51 -5.46 -9.02 -5.75
N GLU A 52 -6.59 -9.31 -5.09
CA GLU A 52 -7.92 -9.13 -5.69
C GLU A 52 -8.32 -7.66 -5.89
N LEU A 53 -7.62 -6.72 -5.23
CA LEU A 53 -7.95 -5.30 -5.32
C LEU A 53 -7.28 -4.63 -6.54
N PRO A 54 -7.95 -3.66 -7.20
CA PRO A 54 -7.37 -2.93 -8.31
C PRO A 54 -6.09 -2.21 -7.90
N MET A 55 -5.05 -2.34 -8.73
CA MET A 55 -3.82 -1.56 -8.58
C MET A 55 -4.01 -0.17 -9.19
N PRO A 56 -3.49 0.90 -8.57
CA PRO A 56 -3.48 2.21 -9.20
C PRO A 56 -2.69 2.16 -10.51
N PRO A 57 -3.13 2.89 -11.55
CA PRO A 57 -2.59 2.76 -12.90
C PRO A 57 -1.10 3.14 -12.96
N LYS A 58 -0.35 2.36 -13.76
CA LYS A 58 1.11 2.32 -14.04
C LYS A 58 1.88 3.66 -14.16
N ARG A 59 1.24 4.82 -14.18
CA ARG A 59 1.82 6.11 -14.58
C ARG A 59 2.66 6.84 -13.52
N ALA A 60 2.70 6.36 -12.28
CA ALA A 60 3.52 7.00 -11.23
C ALA A 60 4.92 6.36 -11.05
N LEU A 61 5.23 5.25 -11.73
CA LEU A 61 6.44 4.43 -11.48
C LEU A 61 7.40 4.38 -12.68
N SER A 62 7.28 5.31 -13.63
CA SER A 62 7.89 5.27 -14.95
C SER A 62 9.42 5.40 -15.03
N ASP A 63 10.18 5.10 -13.98
CA ASP A 63 11.64 5.08 -14.09
C ASP A 63 12.28 3.68 -14.10
N HIS A 64 11.77 2.64 -13.44
CA HIS A 64 12.47 1.33 -13.45
C HIS A 64 11.52 0.13 -13.67
N PRO A 65 11.75 -0.70 -14.72
CA PRO A 65 10.96 -1.91 -14.93
C PRO A 65 11.28 -2.95 -13.85
N PHE A 66 10.27 -3.34 -13.06
CA PHE A 66 10.39 -4.52 -12.19
C PHE A 66 9.97 -5.78 -12.97
N PRO A 67 10.72 -6.88 -12.83
CA PRO A 67 10.71 -7.98 -13.78
C PRO A 67 9.62 -8.99 -13.43
N TYR A 68 8.40 -8.75 -13.90
CA TYR A 68 7.45 -9.81 -14.20
C TYR A 68 6.64 -9.37 -15.43
N GLY A 69 7.13 -9.75 -16.60
CA GLY A 69 6.54 -9.47 -17.92
C GLY A 69 7.44 -8.63 -18.79
#